data_AF-A0A8T4A011-F1
#
_entry.id   AF-A0A8T4A011-F1
#
_cell.length_a   1.000
_cell.length_b   1.000
_cell.length_c   1.000
_cell.angle_alpha   90.00
_cell.angle_beta   90.00
_cell.angle_gamma   90.00
#
_symmetry.space_group_name_H-M   'P 1'
#
loop_
_entity.id
_entity.type
_entity.pdbx_description
1 polymer ?
#
loop_
_entity_poly.entity_id
_entity_poly.type
_entity_poly.pdbx_seq_one_letter_code
_entity_poly.pdbx_strand_id
1 'polypeptide(L)'
;MICLIALVVFAVLGIFSAKYRTLAREAADCVFRRMTLRPCVTGFDQRMKGEIVVRSFAVHPRIASFANKHFEVLSWIFMILMFLSFGYTVYGLYNLVTLGTCDPISGHCIFNPGKKNITDNICNITGKFIEFYGAECPHCQKMIPIVQQVEAETGVSFEKLETWHNETNLNFMQQYGREIEQGCGFMGVPTFFSLKTKKAVCGELSPEALKRFIRENG
;
A
#
# COMPACT_ATOMS: atom_id res chain seq x y z
N MET A 1 33.49 15.03 1.80
CA MET A 1 32.04 14.67 1.82
C MET A 1 31.62 13.93 3.09
N ILE A 2 32.54 13.26 3.81
CA ILE A 2 32.22 12.60 5.07
C ILE A 2 31.59 13.53 6.13
N CYS A 3 31.93 14.82 6.11
CA CYS A 3 31.39 15.78 7.06
C CYS A 3 29.87 15.95 6.94
N LEU A 4 29.30 15.79 5.74
CA LEU A 4 27.86 15.84 5.52
C LEU A 4 27.18 14.59 6.10
N ILE A 5 27.74 13.41 5.87
CA ILE A 5 27.24 12.14 6.43
C ILE A 5 27.35 12.17 7.96
N ALA A 6 28.51 12.59 8.46
CA ALA A 6 28.75 12.75 9.89
C ALA A 6 27.77 13.75 10.52
N LEU A 7 27.46 14.85 9.84
CA LEU A 7 26.45 15.81 10.28
C LEU A 7 25.08 15.14 10.39
N VAL A 8 24.62 14.42 9.36
CA VAL A 8 23.32 13.75 9.38
C VAL A 8 23.25 12.72 10.52
N VAL A 9 24.26 11.85 10.62
CA VAL A 9 24.30 10.79 11.64
C VAL A 9 24.41 11.38 13.06
N PHE A 10 25.33 12.32 13.30
CA PHE A 10 25.50 12.93 14.63
C PHE A 10 24.39 13.93 14.97
N ALA A 11 23.68 14.49 13.99
CA ALA A 11 22.47 15.27 14.26
C ALA A 11 21.37 14.37 14.86
N VAL A 12 21.16 13.18 14.31
CA VAL A 12 20.19 12.21 14.85
C VAL A 12 20.65 11.71 16.23
N LEU A 13 21.90 11.26 16.36
CA LEU A 13 22.43 10.78 17.65
C LEU A 13 22.55 11.89 18.71
N GLY A 14 22.71 13.14 18.28
CA GLY A 14 22.81 14.33 19.11
C GLY A 14 21.48 14.78 19.73
N ILE A 15 20.34 14.26 19.24
CA ILE A 15 19.03 14.45 19.89
C ILE A 15 19.03 13.83 21.29
N PHE A 16 19.71 12.69 21.45
CA PHE A 16 19.67 11.88 22.68
C PHE A 16 20.97 11.94 23.51
N SER A 17 22.01 12.63 23.04
CA SER A 17 23.32 12.62 23.70
C SER A 17 24.09 13.92 23.52
N ALA A 18 24.50 14.52 24.64
CA ALA A 18 25.33 15.72 24.66
C ALA A 18 26.71 15.49 24.01
N LYS A 19 27.25 14.27 24.09
CA LYS A 19 28.53 13.89 23.47
C LYS A 19 28.46 13.93 21.94
N TYR A 20 27.37 13.46 21.34
CA TYR A 20 27.22 13.50 19.88
C TYR A 20 26.82 14.88 19.36
N ARG A 21 26.22 15.73 20.22
CA ARG A 21 25.89 17.12 19.89
C ARG A 21 27.12 18.00 19.64
N THR A 22 28.21 17.78 20.36
CA THR A 22 29.47 18.52 20.12
C THR A 22 30.10 18.12 18.79
N LEU A 23 30.16 16.82 18.50
CA LEU A 23 30.64 16.28 17.22
C LEU A 23 29.78 16.75 16.03
N ALA A 24 28.46 16.87 16.22
CA ALA A 24 27.56 17.41 15.21
C ALA A 24 27.84 18.88 14.88
N ARG A 25 28.19 19.71 15.88
CA ARG A 25 28.56 21.12 15.65
C ARG A 25 29.86 21.25 14.86
N GLU A 26 30.87 20.45 15.20
CA GLU A 26 32.13 20.42 14.44
C GLU A 26 31.91 19.99 12.98
N ALA A 27 31.08 18.97 12.76
CA ALA A 27 30.69 18.53 11.42
C ALA A 27 29.90 19.62 10.66
N ALA A 28 28.97 20.31 11.33
CA ALA A 28 28.18 21.40 10.76
C ALA A 28 29.08 22.55 10.29
N ASP A 29 30.03 22.99 11.12
CA ASP A 29 30.97 24.07 10.78
C ASP A 29 31.78 23.74 9.51
N CYS A 30 32.25 22.49 9.38
CA CYS A 30 32.97 22.08 8.19
C CYS A 30 32.04 21.99 6.96
N VAL A 31 30.80 21.52 7.11
CA VAL A 31 29.80 21.50 6.01
C VAL A 31 29.48 22.92 5.54
N PHE A 32 29.20 23.86 6.46
CA PHE A 32 28.92 25.26 6.12
C PHE A 32 30.09 25.93 5.41
N ARG A 33 31.32 25.76 5.93
CA ARG A 33 32.51 26.29 5.26
C ARG A 33 32.67 25.74 3.85
N ARG A 34 32.43 24.45 3.65
CA ARG A 34 32.56 23.80 2.34
C ARG A 34 31.46 24.20 1.37
N MET A 35 30.23 24.45 1.84
CA MET A 35 29.17 25.07 1.03
C MET A 35 29.56 26.50 0.60
N THR A 36 30.29 27.24 1.44
CA THR A 36 30.86 28.56 1.10
C THR A 36 32.19 28.49 0.34
N LEU A 37 32.56 27.33 -0.22
CA LEU A 37 33.83 27.08 -0.94
C LEU A 37 35.11 27.36 -0.12
N ARG A 38 35.02 27.39 1.21
CA ARG A 38 36.15 27.57 2.13
C ARG A 38 36.69 26.21 2.61
N PRO A 39 38.02 26.05 2.79
CA PRO A 39 38.58 24.83 3.35
C PRO A 39 38.17 24.66 4.82
N CYS A 40 38.01 23.40 5.25
CA CYS A 40 37.72 23.09 6.65
C CYS A 40 38.99 23.26 7.50
N VAL A 41 38.84 23.86 8.68
CA VAL A 41 39.94 24.09 9.64
C VAL A 41 40.03 22.95 10.67
N THR A 42 38.98 22.16 10.77
CA THR A 42 38.84 21.06 11.74
C THR A 42 39.40 19.75 11.16
N GLY A 43 40.39 19.14 11.83
CA GLY A 43 40.93 17.80 11.47
C GLY A 43 39.99 16.62 11.77
N PHE A 44 38.69 16.89 11.85
CA PHE A 44 37.64 15.94 12.20
C PHE A 44 37.53 14.80 11.17
N ASP A 45 37.71 15.11 9.88
CA ASP A 45 37.72 14.13 8.79
C ASP A 45 38.87 13.12 8.95
N GLN A 46 40.07 13.62 9.29
CA GLN A 46 41.26 12.79 9.51
C GLN A 46 41.14 11.97 10.79
N ARG A 47 40.57 12.53 11.87
CA ARG A 47 40.35 11.81 13.14
C ARG A 47 39.34 10.68 12.99
N MET A 48 38.20 10.95 12.37
CA MET A 48 37.19 9.91 12.11
C MET A 48 37.72 8.82 11.19
N LYS A 49 38.40 9.20 10.10
CA LYS A 49 39.02 8.23 9.21
C LYS A 49 40.07 7.40 9.97
N GLY A 50 40.89 8.02 10.81
CA GLY A 50 41.91 7.36 11.63
C GLY A 50 41.31 6.35 12.62
N GLU A 51 40.33 6.74 13.42
CA GLU A 51 39.72 5.84 14.41
C GLU A 51 39.04 4.62 13.76
N ILE A 52 38.28 4.86 12.68
CA ILE A 52 37.57 3.79 11.96
C ILE A 52 38.57 2.85 11.29
N VAL A 53 39.59 3.39 10.62
CA VAL A 53 40.60 2.60 9.91
C VAL A 53 41.46 1.81 10.89
N VAL A 54 41.91 2.39 12.00
CA VAL A 54 42.73 1.71 13.02
C VAL A 54 41.98 0.54 13.67
N ARG A 55 40.70 0.72 14.04
CA ARG A 55 39.89 -0.38 14.59
C ARG A 55 39.59 -1.45 13.55
N SER A 56 39.39 -1.07 12.29
CA SER A 56 39.14 -2.03 11.19
C SER A 56 40.39 -2.85 10.84
N PHE A 57 41.58 -2.25 10.90
CA PHE A 57 42.86 -2.93 10.71
C PHE A 57 43.11 -4.02 11.75
N ALA A 58 42.61 -3.85 12.98
CA ALA A 58 42.75 -4.84 14.05
C ALA A 58 41.96 -6.14 13.79
N VAL A 59 40.93 -6.11 12.91
CA VAL A 59 40.07 -7.27 12.62
C VAL A 59 40.45 -7.93 11.30
N HIS A 60 40.53 -7.17 10.20
CA HIS A 60 40.90 -7.70 8.89
C HIS A 60 41.72 -6.71 8.05
N PRO A 61 43.03 -6.98 7.79
CA PRO A 61 43.94 -6.03 7.15
C PRO A 61 43.61 -5.78 5.67
N ARG A 62 43.06 -6.76 4.95
CA ARG A 62 42.68 -6.61 3.53
C ARG A 62 41.48 -5.69 3.34
N ILE A 63 40.47 -5.81 4.21
CA ILE A 63 39.25 -5.00 4.15
C ILE A 63 39.57 -3.55 4.55
N ALA A 64 40.40 -3.36 5.58
CA ALA A 64 40.82 -2.03 6.02
C ALA A 64 41.63 -1.28 4.95
N SER A 65 42.53 -1.98 4.24
CA SER A 65 43.30 -1.40 3.13
C SER A 65 42.39 -0.97 1.97
N PHE A 66 41.44 -1.82 1.59
CA PHE A 66 40.46 -1.51 0.55
C PHE A 66 39.54 -0.34 0.93
N ALA A 67 38.99 -0.37 2.15
CA ALA A 67 38.13 0.69 2.66
C ALA A 67 38.87 2.02 2.78
N ASN A 68 40.16 2.03 3.13
CA ASN A 68 40.97 3.25 3.17
C ASN A 68 41.24 3.82 1.77
N LYS A 69 41.50 2.96 0.78
CA LYS A 69 41.78 3.35 -0.60
C LYS A 69 40.54 3.91 -1.31
N HIS A 70 39.36 3.35 -1.05
CA HIS A 70 38.11 3.72 -1.72
C HIS A 70 37.12 4.46 -0.80
N PHE A 71 37.60 5.00 0.31
CA PHE A 71 36.76 5.59 1.37
C PHE A 71 35.82 6.69 0.87
N GLU A 72 36.31 7.54 -0.04
CA GLU A 72 35.54 8.66 -0.58
C GLU A 72 34.39 8.18 -1.48
N VAL A 73 34.66 7.22 -2.36
CA VAL A 73 33.65 6.62 -3.24
C VAL A 73 32.61 5.86 -2.42
N LEU A 74 33.06 5.08 -1.43
CA LEU A 74 32.18 4.34 -0.54
C LEU A 74 31.24 5.28 0.24
N SER A 75 31.78 6.40 0.74
CA SER A 75 30.99 7.42 1.43
C SER A 75 29.89 8.01 0.53
N TRP A 76 30.20 8.30 -0.73
CA TRP A 76 29.21 8.79 -1.70
C TRP A 76 28.11 7.76 -2.00
N ILE A 77 28.47 6.49 -2.16
CA ILE A 77 27.50 5.40 -2.39
C ILE A 77 26.52 5.31 -1.23
N PHE A 78 27.02 5.26 0.01
CA PHE A 78 26.16 5.22 1.20
C PHE A 78 25.26 6.45 1.31
N MET A 79 25.78 7.63 0.96
CA MET A 79 25.00 8.85 0.97
C MET A 79 23.85 8.81 -0.04
N ILE A 80 24.11 8.42 -1.29
CA ILE A 80 23.08 8.30 -2.33
C ILE A 80 22.02 7.26 -1.93
N LEU A 81 22.45 6.11 -1.43
CA LEU A 81 21.56 5.05 -0.97
C LEU A 81 20.65 5.52 0.17
N MET A 82 21.20 6.29 1.12
CA MET A 82 20.43 6.88 2.22
C MET A 82 19.33 7.83 1.69
N PHE A 83 19.65 8.72 0.76
CA PHE A 83 18.66 9.64 0.19
C PHE A 83 17.60 8.95 -0.66
N LEU A 84 17.98 7.92 -1.43
CA LEU A 84 17.03 7.10 -2.17
C LEU A 84 16.06 6.39 -1.22
N SER A 85 16.58 5.75 -0.17
CA SER A 85 15.76 5.08 0.85
C SER A 85 14.81 6.05 1.56
N PHE A 86 15.29 7.26 1.89
CA PHE A 86 14.44 8.30 2.45
C PHE A 86 13.33 8.73 1.47
N GLY A 87 13.65 8.92 0.19
CA GLY A 87 12.69 9.24 -0.86
C GLY A 87 11.59 8.18 -0.99
N TYR A 88 11.96 6.90 -1.00
CA TYR A 88 10.99 5.78 -1.00
C TYR A 88 10.12 5.76 0.26
N THR A 89 10.70 6.06 1.42
CA THR A 89 9.95 6.11 2.68
C THR A 89 8.93 7.25 2.69
N VAL A 90 9.33 8.44 2.23
CA VAL A 90 8.43 9.60 2.10
C VAL A 90 7.32 9.32 1.10
N TYR A 91 7.64 8.72 -0.04
CA TYR A 91 6.65 8.32 -1.04
C TYR A 91 5.66 7.29 -0.48
N GLY A 92 6.16 6.28 0.23
CA GLY A 92 5.33 5.29 0.90
C GLY A 92 4.42 5.91 1.96
N LEU A 93 4.93 6.85 2.76
CA LEU A 93 4.15 7.57 3.76
C LEU A 93 3.11 8.49 3.10
N TYR A 94 3.46 9.19 2.03
CA TYR A 94 2.53 10.02 1.26
C TYR A 94 1.36 9.18 0.72
N ASN A 95 1.66 8.02 0.12
CA ASN A 95 0.63 7.09 -0.33
C ASN A 95 -0.21 6.56 0.83
N LEU A 96 0.40 6.21 1.96
CA LEU A 96 -0.32 5.75 3.15
C LEU A 96 -1.25 6.83 3.74
N VAL A 97 -0.85 8.09 3.74
CA VAL A 97 -1.67 9.21 4.25
C VAL A 97 -2.81 9.56 3.29
N THR A 98 -2.56 9.50 1.98
CA THR A 98 -3.54 9.89 0.96
C THR A 98 -4.54 8.79 0.63
N LEU A 99 -4.03 7.57 0.41
CA LEU A 99 -4.77 6.37 0.01
C LEU A 99 -5.12 5.46 1.19
N GLY A 100 -4.54 5.65 2.38
CA GLY A 100 -4.72 4.69 3.47
C GLY A 100 -4.10 3.34 3.12
N THR A 101 -4.72 2.25 3.57
CA THR A 101 -4.33 0.89 3.14
C THR A 101 -5.02 0.46 1.83
N CYS A 102 -5.47 1.42 1.01
CA CYS A 102 -6.16 1.10 -0.24
C CYS A 102 -5.14 0.85 -1.35
N ASP A 103 -5.33 -0.25 -2.08
CA ASP A 103 -4.58 -0.54 -3.29
C ASP A 103 -5.08 0.33 -4.45
N PRO A 104 -4.24 1.16 -5.10
CA PRO A 104 -4.66 2.00 -6.23
C PRO A 104 -4.99 1.22 -7.51
N ILE A 105 -4.62 -0.05 -7.63
CA ILE A 105 -4.90 -0.87 -8.83
C ILE A 105 -6.19 -1.66 -8.66
N SER A 106 -6.38 -2.30 -7.50
CA SER A 106 -7.55 -3.13 -7.22
C SER A 106 -8.68 -2.43 -6.46
N GLY A 107 -8.41 -1.26 -5.87
CA GLY A 107 -9.41 -0.50 -5.09
C GLY A 107 -9.75 -1.12 -3.73
N HIS A 108 -9.12 -2.22 -3.34
CA HIS A 108 -9.40 -2.89 -2.07
C HIS A 108 -8.66 -2.22 -0.90
N CYS A 109 -9.40 -1.90 0.18
CA CYS A 109 -8.86 -1.32 1.40
C CYS A 109 -9.04 -2.30 2.57
N ILE A 110 -7.95 -2.69 3.23
CA ILE A 110 -7.98 -3.65 4.37
C ILE A 110 -8.35 -2.95 5.69
N PHE A 111 -7.90 -1.70 5.92
CA PHE A 111 -8.20 -0.88 7.09
C PHE A 111 -8.25 0.62 6.74
N ASN A 112 -9.42 1.25 6.79
CA ASN A 112 -9.55 2.72 6.70
C ASN A 112 -10.16 3.33 7.97
N PRO A 113 -9.37 3.61 9.02
CA PRO A 113 -9.87 4.27 10.21
C PRO A 113 -9.96 5.81 10.10
N GLY A 114 -9.85 6.41 8.90
CA GLY A 114 -9.32 7.78 8.78
C GLY A 114 -9.99 8.80 7.87
N LYS A 115 -11.16 8.56 7.25
CA LYS A 115 -11.91 9.63 6.55
C LYS A 115 -13.39 9.62 6.92
N LYS A 116 -13.68 10.23 8.07
CA LYS A 116 -15.02 10.60 8.50
C LYS A 116 -15.35 11.98 7.91
N ASN A 117 -15.67 12.04 6.62
CA ASN A 117 -16.39 13.18 6.07
C ASN A 117 -17.81 12.73 5.73
N ILE A 118 -18.73 13.53 6.23
CA ILE A 118 -20.15 13.27 6.44
C ILE A 118 -20.84 13.27 5.08
N THR A 119 -21.08 12.09 4.52
CA THR A 119 -22.27 11.66 3.76
C THR A 119 -21.94 10.30 3.15
N ASP A 120 -22.08 9.20 3.89
CA ASP A 120 -22.35 7.88 3.29
C ASP A 120 -22.69 6.88 4.41
N ASN A 121 -23.98 6.81 4.75
CA ASN A 121 -24.52 5.70 5.55
C ASN A 121 -24.74 4.43 4.69
N ILE A 122 -23.94 4.22 3.63
CA ILE A 122 -24.05 3.07 2.72
C ILE A 122 -22.68 2.39 2.43
N CYS A 123 -21.56 2.85 3.00
CA CYS A 123 -20.23 2.30 2.69
C CYS A 123 -19.60 1.45 3.81
N ASN A 124 -20.36 0.54 4.42
CA ASN A 124 -19.76 -0.57 5.21
C ASN A 124 -20.03 -1.95 4.60
N ILE A 125 -20.40 -1.98 3.32
CA ILE A 125 -20.73 -3.19 2.59
C ILE A 125 -19.43 -3.67 1.93
N THR A 126 -18.69 -4.49 2.67
CA THR A 126 -17.40 -5.10 2.27
C THR A 126 -17.60 -6.45 1.56
N GLY A 127 -18.85 -6.76 1.17
CA GLY A 127 -19.20 -7.96 0.45
C GLY A 127 -18.83 -7.84 -1.03
N LYS A 128 -18.08 -8.82 -1.54
CA LYS A 128 -17.95 -9.02 -2.99
C LYS A 128 -19.22 -9.71 -3.50
N PHE A 129 -19.99 -9.02 -4.33
CA PHE A 129 -21.23 -9.54 -4.90
C PHE A 129 -21.04 -9.90 -6.37
N ILE A 130 -21.70 -10.97 -6.77
CA ILE A 130 -21.65 -11.52 -8.13
C ILE A 130 -23.06 -11.60 -8.68
N GLU A 131 -23.24 -11.15 -9.91
CA GLU A 131 -24.46 -11.36 -10.69
C GLU A 131 -24.17 -12.42 -11.75
N PHE A 132 -24.75 -13.61 -11.58
CA PHE A 132 -24.78 -14.62 -12.64
C PHE A 132 -25.94 -14.33 -13.58
N TYR A 133 -25.64 -14.13 -14.86
CA TYR A 133 -26.64 -13.82 -15.88
C TYR A 133 -26.44 -14.68 -17.14
N GLY A 134 -27.45 -14.70 -18.00
CA GLY A 134 -27.37 -15.25 -19.35
C GLY A 134 -27.68 -14.14 -20.36
N ALA A 135 -26.89 -14.02 -21.41
CA ALA A 135 -27.03 -12.94 -22.40
C ALA A 135 -28.44 -12.90 -23.05
N GLU A 136 -29.02 -14.07 -23.26
CA GLU A 136 -30.32 -14.26 -23.92
C GLU A 136 -31.48 -14.46 -22.93
N CYS A 137 -31.24 -14.30 -21.63
CA CYS A 137 -32.27 -14.51 -20.61
C CYS A 137 -33.17 -13.27 -20.47
N PRO A 138 -34.50 -13.38 -20.74
CA PRO A 138 -35.43 -12.24 -20.62
C PRO A 138 -35.52 -11.67 -19.21
N HIS A 139 -35.39 -12.52 -18.19
CA HIS A 139 -35.40 -12.11 -16.79
C HIS A 139 -34.14 -11.32 -16.40
N CYS A 140 -32.98 -11.69 -16.96
CA CYS A 140 -31.74 -10.95 -16.74
C CYS A 140 -31.81 -9.55 -17.37
N GLN A 141 -32.37 -9.43 -18.58
CA GLN A 141 -32.50 -8.14 -19.26
C GLN A 141 -33.37 -7.15 -18.48
N LYS A 142 -34.43 -7.61 -17.84
CA LYS A 142 -35.26 -6.77 -16.95
C LYS A 142 -34.54 -6.31 -15.69
N MET A 143 -33.59 -7.10 -15.20
CA MET A 143 -32.81 -6.74 -14.01
C MET A 143 -31.74 -5.69 -14.30
N ILE A 144 -31.26 -5.54 -15.54
CA ILE A 144 -30.23 -4.54 -15.92
C ILE A 144 -30.52 -3.13 -15.36
N PRO A 145 -31.68 -2.49 -15.63
CA PRO A 145 -31.94 -1.14 -15.12
C PRO A 145 -32.06 -1.09 -13.59
N ILE A 146 -32.57 -2.15 -12.97
CA ILE A 146 -32.72 -2.25 -11.50
C ILE A 146 -31.35 -2.35 -10.83
N VAL A 147 -30.48 -3.22 -11.37
CA VAL A 147 -29.11 -3.39 -10.87
C VAL A 147 -28.35 -2.08 -11.01
N GLN A 148 -28.38 -1.44 -12.19
CA GLN A 148 -27.71 -0.14 -12.40
C GLN A 148 -28.18 0.94 -11.43
N GLN A 149 -29.50 1.01 -11.18
CA GLN A 149 -30.05 1.94 -10.18
C GLN A 149 -29.52 1.63 -8.78
N VAL A 150 -29.53 0.36 -8.37
CA VAL A 150 -29.06 -0.06 -7.05
C VAL A 150 -27.57 0.17 -6.88
N GLU A 151 -26.76 -0.12 -7.91
CA GLU A 151 -25.31 0.16 -7.92
C GLU A 151 -25.04 1.66 -7.76
N ALA A 152 -25.79 2.51 -8.47
CA ALA A 152 -25.67 3.97 -8.37
C ALA A 152 -26.09 4.53 -7.00
N GLU A 153 -27.15 3.98 -6.40
CA GLU A 153 -27.65 4.44 -5.10
C GLU A 153 -26.86 3.90 -3.90
N THR A 154 -26.30 2.69 -4.02
CA THR A 154 -25.59 2.04 -2.91
C THR A 154 -24.08 2.13 -3.00
N GLY A 155 -23.52 2.47 -4.16
CA GLY A 155 -22.08 2.44 -4.42
C GLY A 155 -21.48 1.03 -4.46
N VAL A 156 -22.30 -0.01 -4.38
CA VAL A 156 -21.87 -1.43 -4.48
C VAL A 156 -21.91 -1.83 -5.95
N SER A 157 -20.87 -2.51 -6.42
CA SER A 157 -20.79 -3.03 -7.80
C SER A 157 -20.93 -4.55 -7.81
N PHE A 158 -21.75 -5.08 -8.71
CA PHE A 158 -21.86 -6.51 -8.96
C PHE A 158 -20.87 -6.95 -10.04
N GLU A 159 -20.07 -7.96 -9.75
CA GLU A 159 -19.27 -8.63 -10.77
C GLU A 159 -20.20 -9.47 -11.65
N LYS A 160 -20.38 -9.07 -12.90
CA LYS A 160 -21.32 -9.71 -13.82
C LYS A 160 -20.64 -10.86 -14.53
N LEU A 161 -21.10 -12.08 -14.27
CA LEU A 161 -20.59 -13.31 -14.86
C LEU A 161 -21.65 -13.94 -15.77
N GLU A 162 -21.39 -13.92 -17.07
CA GLU A 162 -22.24 -14.58 -18.06
C GLU A 162 -22.01 -16.09 -17.99
N THR A 163 -23.08 -16.90 -17.94
CA THR A 163 -23.00 -18.35 -17.66
C THR A 163 -23.41 -19.26 -18.81
N TRP A 164 -24.07 -18.74 -19.87
CA TRP A 164 -24.56 -19.59 -20.97
C TRP A 164 -23.52 -19.78 -22.08
N HIS A 165 -22.65 -18.79 -22.30
CA HIS A 165 -21.63 -18.76 -23.34
C HIS A 165 -20.20 -18.78 -22.77
N ASN A 166 -20.03 -18.89 -21.46
CA ASN A 166 -18.74 -18.95 -20.80
C ASN A 166 -18.69 -20.09 -19.77
N GLU A 167 -18.04 -21.18 -20.16
CA GLU A 167 -17.88 -22.38 -19.33
C GLU A 167 -17.12 -22.11 -18.03
N THR A 168 -16.17 -21.17 -18.02
CA THR A 168 -15.40 -20.84 -16.80
C THR A 168 -16.31 -20.24 -15.73
N ASN A 169 -17.17 -19.31 -16.14
CA ASN A 169 -18.14 -18.68 -15.27
C ASN A 169 -19.24 -19.66 -14.82
N LEU A 170 -19.67 -20.55 -15.71
CA LEU A 170 -20.60 -21.62 -15.37
C LEU A 170 -20.03 -22.57 -14.32
N ASN A 171 -18.79 -23.02 -14.49
CA ASN A 171 -18.09 -23.86 -13.52
C ASN A 171 -17.93 -23.14 -12.17
N PHE A 172 -17.66 -21.84 -12.20
CA PHE A 172 -17.61 -21.01 -10.99
C PHE A 172 -18.97 -20.93 -10.29
N MET A 173 -20.08 -20.79 -11.03
CA MET A 173 -21.43 -20.84 -10.46
C MET A 173 -21.73 -22.21 -9.85
N GLN A 174 -21.35 -23.30 -10.53
CA GLN A 174 -21.53 -24.67 -10.06
C GLN A 174 -20.74 -24.98 -8.78
N GLN A 175 -19.57 -24.36 -8.60
CA GLN A 175 -18.77 -24.49 -7.38
C GLN A 175 -19.57 -24.08 -6.12
N TYR A 176 -20.44 -23.07 -6.23
CA TYR A 176 -21.31 -22.58 -5.16
C TYR A 176 -22.75 -23.09 -5.27
N GLY A 177 -22.98 -24.14 -6.06
CA GLY A 177 -24.32 -24.60 -6.39
C GLY A 177 -25.16 -25.00 -5.20
N ARG A 178 -24.55 -25.59 -4.16
CA ARG A 178 -25.27 -25.97 -2.93
C ARG A 178 -25.80 -24.74 -2.19
N GLU A 179 -24.98 -23.71 -2.08
CA GLU A 179 -25.35 -22.47 -1.41
C GLU A 179 -26.41 -21.68 -2.21
N ILE A 180 -26.33 -21.71 -3.54
CA ILE A 180 -27.34 -21.11 -4.42
C ILE A 180 -28.66 -21.87 -4.31
N GLU A 181 -28.64 -23.20 -4.38
CA GLU A 181 -29.84 -24.04 -4.23
C GLU A 181 -30.49 -23.89 -2.84
N GLN A 182 -29.70 -23.69 -1.78
CA GLN A 182 -30.25 -23.40 -0.45
C GLN A 182 -31.02 -22.07 -0.38
N GLY A 183 -30.57 -21.05 -1.12
CA GLY A 183 -31.24 -19.75 -1.18
C GLY A 183 -32.43 -19.73 -2.13
N CYS A 184 -32.33 -20.44 -3.26
CA CYS A 184 -33.22 -20.26 -4.41
C CYS A 184 -34.00 -21.52 -4.81
N GLY A 185 -33.70 -22.67 -4.22
CA GLY A 185 -34.31 -23.97 -4.55
C GLY A 185 -33.83 -24.59 -5.86
N PHE A 186 -33.44 -23.77 -6.84
CA PHE A 186 -32.89 -24.22 -8.12
C PHE A 186 -31.72 -23.32 -8.55
N MET A 187 -30.78 -23.91 -9.28
CA MET A 187 -29.68 -23.19 -9.92
C MET A 187 -30.19 -22.59 -11.25
N GLY A 188 -30.22 -21.27 -11.36
CA GLY A 188 -30.67 -20.56 -12.56
C GLY A 188 -30.22 -19.11 -12.58
N VAL A 189 -30.57 -18.37 -13.63
CA VAL A 189 -30.25 -16.93 -13.77
C VAL A 189 -31.53 -16.11 -13.94
N PRO A 190 -31.59 -14.85 -13.47
CA PRO A 190 -30.52 -14.12 -12.78
C PRO A 190 -30.35 -14.59 -11.31
N THR A 191 -29.09 -14.68 -10.87
CA THR A 191 -28.73 -15.01 -9.48
C THR A 191 -27.74 -13.98 -8.94
N PHE A 192 -28.04 -13.40 -7.79
CA PHE A 192 -27.16 -12.51 -7.05
C PHE A 192 -26.57 -13.25 -5.86
N PHE A 193 -25.26 -13.30 -5.78
CA PHE A 193 -24.53 -14.08 -4.79
C PHE A 193 -23.57 -13.21 -3.98
N SER A 194 -23.52 -13.40 -2.66
CA SER A 194 -22.52 -12.78 -1.78
C SER A 194 -21.41 -13.77 -1.47
N LEU A 195 -20.17 -13.45 -1.85
CA LEU A 195 -19.00 -14.26 -1.50
C LEU A 195 -18.69 -14.24 0.00
N LYS A 196 -19.17 -13.23 0.73
CA LYS A 196 -18.92 -13.06 2.16
C LYS A 196 -19.78 -14.00 3.00
N THR A 197 -21.09 -14.01 2.75
CA THR A 197 -22.06 -14.81 3.53
C THR A 197 -22.43 -16.12 2.85
N LYS A 198 -22.00 -16.32 1.60
CA LYS A 198 -22.40 -17.43 0.73
C LYS A 198 -23.93 -17.56 0.60
N LYS A 199 -24.66 -16.44 0.63
CA LYS A 199 -26.10 -16.43 0.38
C LYS A 199 -26.39 -15.97 -1.04
N ALA A 200 -27.46 -16.52 -1.61
CA ALA A 200 -27.96 -16.17 -2.93
C ALA A 200 -29.40 -15.65 -2.86
N VAL A 201 -29.75 -14.72 -3.74
CA VAL A 201 -31.13 -14.36 -4.09
C VAL A 201 -31.29 -14.44 -5.60
N CYS A 202 -32.40 -14.99 -6.07
CA CYS A 202 -32.59 -15.32 -7.48
C CYS A 202 -33.90 -14.78 -8.04
N GLY A 203 -33.96 -14.62 -9.37
CA GLY A 203 -35.14 -14.18 -10.11
C GLY A 203 -35.27 -12.67 -10.26
N GLU A 204 -36.44 -12.23 -10.75
CA GLU A 204 -36.78 -10.82 -10.88
C GLU A 204 -37.02 -10.22 -9.48
N LEU A 205 -36.15 -9.30 -9.05
CA LEU A 205 -36.19 -8.67 -7.73
C LEU A 205 -36.52 -7.18 -7.84
N SER A 206 -37.32 -6.68 -6.91
CA SER A 206 -37.49 -5.22 -6.73
C SER A 206 -36.18 -4.55 -6.28
N PRO A 207 -35.94 -3.26 -6.61
CA PRO A 207 -34.78 -2.50 -6.14
C PRO A 207 -34.60 -2.57 -4.61
N GLU A 208 -35.70 -2.54 -3.86
CA GLU A 208 -35.72 -2.57 -2.39
C GLU A 208 -35.26 -3.92 -1.84
N ALA A 209 -35.64 -5.01 -2.51
CA ALA A 209 -35.21 -6.36 -2.16
C ALA A 209 -33.71 -6.53 -2.42
N LEU A 210 -33.20 -6.04 -3.55
CA LEU A 210 -31.78 -6.11 -3.87
C LEU A 210 -30.94 -5.26 -2.89
N LYS A 211 -31.39 -4.04 -2.56
CA LYS A 211 -30.78 -3.21 -1.50
C LYS A 211 -30.80 -3.89 -0.13
N ARG A 212 -31.86 -4.63 0.19
CA ARG A 212 -31.95 -5.39 1.44
C ARG A 212 -30.94 -6.53 1.48
N PHE A 213 -30.84 -7.29 0.40
CA PHE A 213 -29.84 -8.34 0.25
C PHE A 213 -28.42 -7.80 0.45
N ILE A 214 -28.10 -6.69 -0.22
CA ILE A 214 -26.82 -5.98 -0.11
C ILE A 214 -26.53 -5.59 1.36
N ARG A 215 -27.50 -4.98 2.06
CA ARG A 215 -27.34 -4.57 3.47
C ARG A 215 -27.19 -5.74 4.44
N GLU A 216 -27.86 -6.86 4.19
CA GLU A 216 -27.79 -8.04 5.06
C GLU A 216 -26.53 -8.89 4.81
N ASN A 217 -25.88 -8.73 3.65
CA ASN A 217 -24.84 -9.66 3.18
C ASN A 217 -23.51 -9.04 2.76
N GLY A 218 -23.28 -7.74 2.99
CA GLY A 218 -21.96 -7.14 2.81
C GLY A 218 -21.48 -6.39 4.03
#